data_AF-A0A8S1P2H2-F1
#
_entry.id   AF-A0A8S1P2H2-F1
#
_cell.length_a   1.000
_cell.length_b   1.000
_cell.length_c   1.000
_cell.angle_alpha   90.00
_cell.angle_beta   90.00
_cell.angle_gamma   90.00
#
_symmetry.space_group_name_H-M   'P 1'
#
loop_
_entity.id
_entity.type
_entity.pdbx_description
1 polymer ?
#
loop_
_entity_poly.entity_id
_entity_poly.type
_entity_poly.pdbx_seq_one_letter_code
_entity_poly.pdbx_strand_id
1 'polypeptide(L)'
;MKIFIAATIIFILCLILDVIYDQQLWDVNTRITKYMQKQQTPGLQSMFNFFSNWINIFPGIALLMFIFTENKLASIIYMCLIQFTISFNSILKNVYHQPRPYWIESDIVALSCNKEFGKPSGHAMGSLMMSFLLPLMVLPNTFYKKPKLIKSIIICFASIWTFMTALSRIYLG
;
A
#
# COMPACT_ATOMS: atom_id res chain seq x y z
N MET A 1 24.57 1.97 6.91
CA MET A 1 24.42 1.14 8.13
C MET A 1 23.59 1.83 9.22
N LYS A 2 23.94 3.05 9.68
CA LYS A 2 23.18 3.77 10.74
C LYS A 2 21.69 3.97 10.42
N ILE A 3 21.36 4.37 9.19
CA ILE A 3 19.97 4.55 8.74
C ILE A 3 19.17 3.25 8.78
N PHE A 4 19.81 2.14 8.38
CA PHE A 4 19.16 0.82 8.39
C PHE A 4 18.83 0.38 9.82
N ILE A 5 19.79 0.50 10.75
CA ILE A 5 19.57 0.21 12.17
C ILE A 5 18.44 1.07 12.74
N ALA A 6 18.45 2.37 12.46
CA ALA A 6 17.38 3.27 12.90
C ALA A 6 16.02 2.87 12.34
N ALA A 7 15.93 2.54 11.05
CA ALA A 7 14.69 2.08 10.42
C ALA A 7 14.19 0.77 11.03
N THR A 8 15.09 -0.18 11.32
CA THR A 8 14.75 -1.44 12.00
C THR A 8 14.21 -1.19 13.41
N ILE A 9 14.84 -0.30 14.18
CA ILE A 9 14.36 0.06 15.52
C ILE A 9 12.98 0.70 15.44
N ILE A 10 12.77 1.65 14.52
CA ILE A 10 11.46 2.28 14.31
C ILE A 10 10.41 1.24 13.93
N PHE A 11 10.74 0.31 13.04
CA PHE A 11 9.82 -0.77 12.66
C PHE A 11 9.43 -1.65 13.85
N ILE A 12 10.40 -2.06 14.69
CA ILE A 12 10.13 -2.84 15.91
C ILE A 12 9.24 -2.04 16.86
N LEU A 13 9.50 -0.75 17.05
CA LEU A 13 8.66 0.12 17.87
C LEU A 13 7.23 0.20 17.32
N CYS A 14 7.06 0.35 16.01
CA CYS A 14 5.74 0.34 15.38
C CYS A 14 5.00 -0.98 15.61
N LEU A 15 5.68 -2.14 15.55
CA LEU A 15 5.07 -3.43 15.85
C LEU A 15 4.65 -3.55 17.32
N ILE A 16 5.49 -3.08 18.26
CA ILE A 16 5.16 -3.08 19.68
C ILE A 16 3.93 -2.20 19.94
N LEU A 17 3.90 -1.00 19.36
CA LEU A 17 2.76 -0.10 19.49
C LEU A 17 1.50 -0.70 18.85
N ASP A 18 1.62 -1.33 17.68
CA ASP A 18 0.50 -1.99 17.02
C ASP A 18 -0.13 -3.10 17.87
N VAL A 19 0.69 -3.87 18.61
CA VAL A 19 0.20 -4.89 19.54
C VAL A 19 -0.44 -4.29 20.80
N ILE A 20 0.17 -3.25 21.38
CA ILE A 20 -0.34 -2.60 22.61
C ILE A 20 -1.66 -1.87 22.35
N TYR A 21 -1.78 -1.19 21.20
CA TYR A 21 -2.89 -0.31 20.87
C TYR A 21 -3.91 -0.96 19.91
N ASP A 22 -3.87 -2.28 19.68
CA ASP A 22 -4.66 -2.98 18.65
C ASP A 22 -6.16 -2.67 18.73
N GLN A 23 -6.75 -2.77 19.92
CA GLN A 23 -8.18 -2.50 20.13
C GLN A 23 -8.55 -1.03 19.88
N GLN A 24 -7.71 -0.10 20.32
CA GLN A 24 -7.95 1.34 20.13
C GLN A 24 -7.80 1.72 18.64
N LEU A 25 -6.84 1.13 17.94
CA LEU A 25 -6.67 1.29 16.50
C LEU A 25 -7.88 0.73 15.73
N TRP A 26 -8.41 -0.42 16.16
CA TRP A 26 -9.64 -1.00 15.61
C TRP A 26 -10.84 -0.07 15.78
N ASP A 27 -11.10 0.42 16.99
CA ASP A 27 -12.24 1.30 17.27
C ASP A 27 -12.20 2.59 16.45
N VAL A 28 -11.00 3.18 16.31
CA VAL A 28 -10.78 4.38 15.48
C VAL A 28 -11.01 4.07 14.01
N ASN A 29 -10.46 2.96 13.50
CA ASN A 29 -10.65 2.54 12.12
C ASN A 29 -12.14 2.35 11.78
N THR A 30 -12.86 1.61 12.62
CA THR A 30 -14.30 1.36 12.47
C THR A 30 -15.11 2.66 12.51
N ARG A 31 -14.80 3.58 13.45
CA ARG A 31 -15.47 4.88 13.55
C ARG A 31 -15.25 5.73 12.29
N ILE A 32 -14.02 5.77 11.79
CA ILE A 32 -13.68 6.50 10.57
C ILE A 32 -14.41 5.90 9.36
N THR A 33 -14.40 4.57 9.20
CA THR A 33 -15.14 3.91 8.11
C THR A 33 -16.62 4.25 8.15
N LYS A 34 -17.28 4.12 9.31
CA LYS A 34 -18.71 4.47 9.47
C LYS A 34 -18.97 5.94 9.13
N TYR A 35 -18.12 6.85 9.58
CA TYR A 35 -18.22 8.29 9.28
C TYR A 35 -18.11 8.55 7.77
N MET A 36 -17.11 7.95 7.12
CA MET A 36 -16.86 8.13 5.69
C MET A 36 -17.98 7.55 4.81
N GLN A 37 -18.50 6.37 5.15
CA GLN A 37 -19.60 5.74 4.41
C GLN A 37 -20.92 6.50 4.60
N LYS A 38 -21.17 7.08 5.78
CA LYS A 38 -22.35 7.92 6.03
C LYS A 38 -22.37 9.19 5.17
N GLN A 39 -21.20 9.72 4.81
CA GLN A 39 -21.05 10.91 3.96
C GLN A 39 -20.85 10.57 2.48
N GLN A 40 -21.23 9.36 2.05
CA GLN A 40 -21.06 8.92 0.67
C GLN A 40 -21.84 9.81 -0.30
N THR A 41 -21.14 10.30 -1.33
CA THR A 41 -21.74 11.00 -2.47
C THR A 41 -21.62 10.17 -3.76
N PRO A 42 -22.51 10.38 -4.74
CA PRO A 42 -22.37 9.76 -6.06
C PRO A 42 -21.00 10.14 -6.67
N GLY A 43 -20.19 9.14 -7.03
CA GLY A 43 -18.85 9.33 -7.61
C GLY A 43 -17.68 9.17 -6.63
N LEU A 44 -17.90 9.35 -5.31
CA LEU A 44 -16.83 9.19 -4.31
C LEU A 44 -16.30 7.75 -4.25
N GLN A 45 -17.21 6.77 -4.37
CA GLN A 45 -16.83 5.36 -4.47
C GLN A 45 -15.98 5.08 -5.72
N SER A 46 -16.28 5.70 -6.85
CA SER A 46 -15.51 5.56 -8.09
C SER A 46 -14.08 6.11 -7.91
N MET A 47 -13.96 7.27 -7.27
CA MET A 47 -12.67 7.88 -6.94
C MET A 47 -11.82 6.96 -6.05
N PHE A 48 -12.39 6.40 -4.99
CA PHE A 48 -11.65 5.49 -4.11
C PHE A 48 -11.31 4.15 -4.78
N ASN A 49 -12.20 3.62 -5.63
CA ASN A 49 -11.90 2.45 -6.46
C ASN A 49 -10.75 2.72 -7.43
N PHE A 50 -10.66 3.92 -8.02
CA PHE A 50 -9.53 4.30 -8.87
C PHE A 50 -8.19 4.20 -8.12
N PHE A 51 -8.10 4.81 -6.93
CA PHE A 51 -6.88 4.74 -6.11
C PHE A 51 -6.57 3.33 -5.61
N SER A 52 -7.59 2.50 -5.34
CA SER A 52 -7.39 1.10 -4.97
C SER A 52 -6.88 0.28 -6.15
N ASN A 53 -7.50 0.37 -7.33
CA ASN A 53 -7.22 -0.49 -8.47
C ASN A 53 -5.93 -0.12 -9.22
N TRP A 54 -5.39 1.08 -9.01
CA TRP A 54 -4.15 1.55 -9.64
C TRP A 54 -2.96 0.62 -9.40
N ILE A 55 -2.92 -0.07 -8.25
CA ILE A 55 -1.84 -1.01 -7.92
C ILE A 55 -1.64 -2.09 -9.00
N ASN A 56 -2.71 -2.47 -9.72
CA ASN A 56 -2.67 -3.49 -10.75
C ASN A 56 -1.90 -3.06 -12.01
N ILE A 57 -1.59 -1.76 -12.15
CA ILE A 57 -0.82 -1.23 -13.28
C ILE A 57 0.67 -1.58 -13.14
N PHE A 58 1.20 -1.69 -11.91
CA PHE A 58 2.64 -1.88 -11.68
C PHE A 58 3.20 -3.20 -12.26
N PRO A 59 2.53 -4.36 -12.17
CA PRO A 59 2.95 -5.56 -12.90
C PRO A 59 2.97 -5.36 -14.42
N GLY A 60 2.00 -4.62 -14.97
CA GLY A 60 1.96 -4.28 -16.39
C GLY A 60 3.16 -3.41 -16.80
N ILE A 61 3.50 -2.40 -15.99
CA ILE A 61 4.72 -1.60 -16.20
C ILE A 61 5.96 -2.49 -16.14
N ALA A 62 6.05 -3.42 -15.18
CA ALA A 62 7.13 -4.40 -15.08
C ALA A 62 7.32 -5.23 -16.36
N LEU A 63 6.22 -5.71 -16.93
CA LEU A 63 6.22 -6.46 -18.18
C LEU A 63 6.65 -5.61 -19.38
N LEU A 64 6.09 -4.41 -19.53
CA LEU A 64 6.47 -3.50 -20.60
C LEU A 64 7.96 -3.16 -20.55
N MET A 65 8.51 -2.95 -19.35
CA MET A 65 9.94 -2.68 -19.19
C MET A 65 10.81 -3.87 -19.57
N PHE A 66 10.39 -5.08 -19.21
CA PHE A 66 11.10 -6.29 -19.62
C PHE A 66 11.17 -6.43 -21.15
N ILE A 67 10.12 -5.99 -21.86
CA ILE A 67 10.05 -6.03 -23.33
C ILE A 67 10.88 -4.90 -23.96
N PHE A 68 10.73 -3.67 -23.48
CA PHE A 68 11.23 -2.47 -24.17
C PHE A 68 12.56 -1.93 -23.66
N THR A 69 13.04 -2.36 -22.49
CA THR A 69 14.30 -1.86 -21.91
C THR A 69 15.42 -2.88 -22.04
N GLU A 70 16.64 -2.40 -22.21
CA GLU A 70 17.84 -3.25 -22.23
C GLU A 70 18.12 -3.89 -20.87
N ASN A 71 17.71 -3.23 -19.77
CA ASN A 71 17.92 -3.71 -18.41
C ASN A 71 16.83 -4.70 -17.96
N LYS A 72 16.78 -5.85 -18.63
CA LYS A 72 15.84 -6.94 -18.33
C LYS A 72 15.97 -7.45 -16.90
N LEU A 73 17.20 -7.47 -16.35
CA LEU A 73 17.46 -7.90 -14.99
C LEU A 73 16.74 -7.03 -13.95
N ALA A 74 16.78 -5.70 -14.10
CA ALA A 74 16.05 -4.80 -13.20
C ALA A 74 14.54 -5.04 -13.24
N SER A 75 13.99 -5.32 -14.42
CA SER A 75 12.56 -5.63 -14.58
C SER A 75 12.18 -6.96 -13.91
N ILE A 76 13.02 -8.00 -14.05
CA ILE A 76 12.82 -9.29 -13.36
C ILE A 76 12.88 -9.10 -11.84
N ILE A 77 13.89 -8.40 -11.32
CA ILE A 77 14.03 -8.14 -9.88
C ILE A 77 12.81 -7.38 -9.35
N TYR A 78 12.33 -6.37 -10.08
CA TYR A 78 11.14 -5.63 -9.71
C TYR A 78 9.89 -6.51 -9.66
N MET A 79 9.69 -7.41 -10.63
CA MET A 79 8.60 -8.41 -10.59
C MET A 79 8.74 -9.36 -9.40
N CYS A 80 9.95 -9.84 -9.10
CA CYS A 80 10.20 -10.69 -7.93
C CYS A 80 9.86 -9.96 -6.62
N LEU A 81 10.16 -8.66 -6.51
CA LEU A 81 9.84 -7.86 -5.32
C LEU A 81 8.33 -7.60 -5.18
N ILE A 82 7.61 -7.40 -6.29
CA ILE A 82 6.14 -7.37 -6.29
C ILE A 82 5.59 -8.69 -5.73
N GLN A 83 6.04 -9.81 -6.27
CA GLN A 83 5.57 -11.13 -5.86
C GLN A 83 5.91 -11.43 -4.40
N PHE A 84 7.12 -11.06 -3.97
CA PHE A 84 7.54 -11.15 -2.57
C PHE A 84 6.62 -10.32 -1.67
N THR A 85 6.30 -9.08 -2.05
CA THR A 85 5.42 -8.20 -1.28
C THR A 85 4.03 -8.81 -1.11
N ILE A 86 3.46 -9.35 -2.18
CA ILE A 86 2.14 -10.00 -2.14
C ILE A 86 2.17 -11.25 -1.25
N SER A 87 3.15 -12.13 -1.46
CA SER A 87 3.27 -13.38 -0.71
C SER A 87 3.51 -13.14 0.78
N PHE A 88 4.40 -12.19 1.09
CA PHE A 88 4.71 -11.80 2.45
C PHE A 88 3.50 -11.15 3.14
N ASN A 89 2.74 -10.31 2.44
CA ASN A 89 1.49 -9.76 2.96
C ASN A 89 0.47 -10.86 3.29
N SER A 90 0.31 -11.86 2.41
CA SER A 90 -0.59 -12.99 2.64
C SER A 90 -0.16 -13.83 3.85
N ILE A 91 1.14 -14.05 4.04
CA ILE A 91 1.66 -14.73 5.24
C ILE A 91 1.31 -13.92 6.49
N LEU A 92 1.58 -12.61 6.50
CA LEU A 92 1.28 -11.75 7.65
C LEU A 92 -0.22 -11.73 7.96
N LYS A 93 -1.09 -11.68 6.95
CA LYS A 93 -2.54 -11.75 7.12
C LYS A 93 -2.98 -13.02 7.86
N ASN A 94 -2.38 -14.15 7.50
CA ASN A 94 -2.60 -15.43 8.19
C ASN A 94 -1.84 -15.54 9.53
N VAL A 95 -1.01 -14.58 9.91
CA VAL A 95 -0.45 -14.54 11.28
C VAL A 95 -1.38 -13.73 12.17
N TYR A 96 -1.80 -12.55 11.72
CA TYR A 96 -2.69 -11.67 12.49
C TYR A 96 -4.13 -12.19 12.59
N HIS A 97 -4.65 -12.86 11.55
CA HIS A 97 -6.03 -13.35 11.49
C HIS A 97 -7.10 -12.29 11.79
N GLN A 98 -6.80 -11.00 11.59
CA GLN A 98 -7.74 -9.95 11.95
C GLN A 98 -8.90 -9.90 10.95
N PRO A 99 -10.15 -10.07 11.40
CA PRO A 99 -11.33 -9.97 10.55
C PRO A 99 -11.45 -8.56 9.99
N ARG A 100 -12.13 -8.42 8.84
CA ARG A 100 -12.42 -7.09 8.29
C ARG A 100 -13.57 -6.42 9.04
N PRO A 101 -13.62 -5.09 9.12
CA PRO A 101 -14.69 -4.40 9.84
C PRO A 101 -16.09 -4.83 9.39
N TYR A 102 -16.35 -4.94 8.08
CA TYR A 102 -17.64 -5.37 7.52
C TYR A 102 -17.98 -6.85 7.76
N TRP A 103 -17.07 -7.67 8.30
CA TRP A 103 -17.39 -9.05 8.72
C TRP A 103 -18.07 -9.09 10.08
N ILE A 104 -17.86 -8.07 10.92
CA ILE A 104 -18.36 -8.02 12.29
C ILE A 104 -19.41 -6.91 12.45
N GLU A 105 -19.11 -5.74 11.89
CA GLU A 105 -19.92 -4.53 12.04
C GLU A 105 -21.00 -4.48 10.96
N SER A 106 -22.27 -4.69 11.34
CA SER A 106 -23.42 -4.62 10.44
C SER A 106 -23.61 -3.27 9.75
N ASP A 107 -23.10 -2.20 10.37
CA ASP A 107 -23.23 -0.83 9.86
C ASP A 107 -22.21 -0.50 8.76
N ILE A 108 -21.23 -1.37 8.51
CA ILE A 108 -20.19 -1.16 7.50
C ILE A 108 -20.52 -2.02 6.27
N VAL A 109 -20.72 -1.36 5.13
CA VAL A 109 -20.98 -2.03 3.86
C VAL A 109 -19.67 -2.32 3.14
N ALA A 110 -19.53 -3.55 2.64
CA ALA A 110 -18.39 -3.92 1.78
C ALA A 110 -18.56 -3.34 0.37
N LEU A 111 -18.09 -2.12 0.15
CA LEU A 111 -18.10 -1.47 -1.18
C LEU A 111 -17.07 -2.10 -2.15
N SER A 112 -16.09 -2.85 -1.60
CA SER A 112 -15.17 -3.73 -2.33
C SER A 112 -15.05 -5.07 -1.61
N CYS A 113 -15.62 -6.14 -2.16
CA CYS A 113 -15.61 -7.45 -1.51
C CYS A 113 -14.23 -8.11 -1.62
N ASN A 114 -13.53 -8.25 -0.49
CA ASN A 114 -12.28 -8.98 -0.38
C ASN A 114 -12.48 -10.19 0.54
N LYS A 115 -11.97 -11.37 0.14
CA LYS A 115 -12.19 -12.63 0.86
C LYS A 115 -11.07 -12.97 1.87
N GLU A 116 -10.16 -12.03 2.13
CA GLU A 116 -8.97 -12.23 2.96
C GLU A 116 -9.02 -11.37 4.22
N PHE A 117 -8.21 -11.71 5.23
CA PHE A 117 -8.05 -10.91 6.45
C PHE A 117 -7.67 -9.44 6.16
N GLY A 118 -8.01 -8.56 7.11
CA GLY A 118 -7.89 -7.12 6.98
C GLY A 118 -6.48 -6.57 7.22
N LYS A 119 -5.74 -7.17 8.15
CA LYS A 119 -4.43 -6.66 8.61
C LYS A 119 -3.30 -7.62 8.25
N PRO A 120 -2.18 -7.12 7.70
CA PRO A 120 -1.95 -5.77 7.18
C PRO A 120 -2.58 -5.56 5.78
N SER A 121 -2.89 -4.31 5.44
CA SER A 121 -3.48 -3.96 4.13
C SER A 121 -2.51 -4.21 2.98
N GLY A 122 -2.81 -5.18 2.12
CA GLY A 122 -2.01 -5.49 0.93
C GLY A 122 -1.95 -4.38 -0.11
N HIS A 123 -3.04 -3.61 -0.25
CA HIS A 123 -3.07 -2.46 -1.16
C HIS A 123 -2.18 -1.32 -0.65
N ALA A 124 -2.20 -1.02 0.65
CA ALA A 124 -1.33 0.00 1.22
C ALA A 124 0.14 -0.43 1.16
N MET A 125 0.44 -1.67 1.55
CA MET A 125 1.78 -2.23 1.52
C MET A 125 2.34 -2.30 0.09
N GLY A 126 1.53 -2.74 -0.87
CA GLY A 126 1.92 -2.80 -2.27
C GLY A 126 2.05 -1.43 -2.92
N SER A 127 1.15 -0.48 -2.62
CA SER A 127 1.28 0.91 -3.12
C SER A 127 2.58 1.56 -2.63
N LEU A 128 2.93 1.34 -1.36
CA LEU A 128 4.20 1.80 -0.80
C LEU A 128 5.40 1.18 -1.51
N MET A 129 5.47 -0.15 -1.60
CA MET A 129 6.62 -0.81 -2.21
C MET A 129 6.74 -0.51 -3.70
N MET A 130 5.66 -0.68 -4.47
CA MET A 130 5.68 -0.57 -5.91
C MET A 130 5.95 0.88 -6.37
N SER A 131 5.31 1.87 -5.75
CA SER A 131 5.49 3.28 -6.13
C SER A 131 6.90 3.80 -5.86
N PHE A 132 7.53 3.35 -4.76
CA PHE A 132 8.88 3.81 -4.39
C PHE A 132 9.98 3.02 -5.10
N LEU A 133 9.79 1.72 -5.35
CA LEU A 133 10.78 0.89 -6.04
C LEU A 133 10.86 1.19 -7.52
N LEU A 134 9.75 1.56 -8.16
CA LEU A 134 9.70 1.86 -9.59
C LEU A 134 10.77 2.89 -10.03
N PRO A 135 10.83 4.12 -9.50
CA PRO A 135 11.84 5.10 -9.93
C PRO A 135 13.28 4.68 -9.60
N LEU A 136 13.49 3.87 -8.56
CA LEU A 136 14.81 3.42 -8.12
C LEU A 136 15.38 2.32 -9.01
N MET A 137 14.56 1.34 -9.39
CA MET A 137 15.00 0.16 -10.14
C MET A 137 14.94 0.36 -11.66
N VAL A 138 13.93 1.09 -12.13
CA VAL A 138 13.63 1.21 -13.56
C VAL A 138 14.39 2.34 -14.20
N LEU A 139 14.45 3.47 -13.49
CA LEU A 139 15.03 4.70 -13.99
C LEU A 139 16.26 5.09 -13.16
N PRO A 140 17.20 4.18 -12.84
CA PRO A 140 18.28 4.48 -11.90
C PRO A 140 19.15 5.63 -12.40
N ASN A 141 19.48 5.63 -13.70
CA ASN A 141 20.27 6.69 -14.34
C ASN A 141 19.51 8.01 -14.40
N THR A 142 18.21 7.95 -14.66
CA THR A 142 17.34 9.14 -14.76
C THR A 142 17.10 9.74 -13.39
N PHE A 143 16.80 8.92 -12.38
CA PHE A 143 16.51 9.31 -11.01
C PHE A 143 17.74 9.80 -10.29
N TYR A 144 18.87 9.08 -10.33
CA TYR A 144 20.09 9.48 -9.62
C TYR A 144 20.66 10.81 -10.13
N LYS A 145 20.59 11.05 -11.44
CA LYS A 145 21.05 12.30 -12.08
C LYS A 145 20.08 13.48 -11.91
N LYS A 146 18.84 13.28 -11.45
CA LYS A 146 17.91 14.40 -11.20
C LYS A 146 18.38 15.30 -10.05
N PRO A 147 18.09 16.62 -10.12
CA PRO A 147 18.30 17.53 -9.00
C PRO A 147 17.48 17.10 -7.77
N LYS A 148 17.96 17.48 -6.58
CA LYS A 148 17.32 17.12 -5.29
C LYS A 148 15.84 17.50 -5.24
N LEU A 149 15.46 18.65 -5.81
CA LEU A 149 14.08 19.11 -5.85
C LEU A 149 13.15 18.12 -6.56
N ILE A 150 13.53 17.62 -7.74
CA ILE A 150 12.70 16.67 -8.50
C ILE A 150 12.55 15.35 -7.75
N LYS A 151 13.62 14.88 -7.09
CA LYS A 151 13.56 13.67 -6.24
C LYS A 151 12.56 13.86 -5.10
N SER A 152 12.60 15.00 -4.42
CA SER A 152 11.65 15.33 -3.35
C SER A 152 10.21 15.39 -3.84
N ILE A 153 9.96 15.93 -5.04
CA ILE A 153 8.62 15.97 -5.65
C ILE A 153 8.11 14.55 -5.93
N ILE A 154 8.95 13.67 -6.52
CA ILE A 154 8.57 12.28 -6.80
C ILE A 154 8.24 11.53 -5.51
N ILE A 155 9.07 11.69 -4.48
CA ILE A 155 8.85 11.07 -3.17
C ILE A 155 7.57 11.59 -2.53
N CYS A 156 7.33 12.91 -2.57
CA CYS A 156 6.11 13.51 -2.04
C CYS A 156 4.87 12.99 -2.77
N PHE A 157 4.91 12.92 -4.09
CA PHE A 157 3.83 12.37 -4.90
C PHE A 157 3.55 10.90 -4.55
N ALA A 158 4.60 10.06 -4.47
CA ALA A 158 4.45 8.65 -4.09
C ALA A 158 3.88 8.47 -2.67
N SER A 159 4.29 9.31 -1.72
CA SER A 159 3.75 9.32 -0.36
C SER A 159 2.26 9.69 -0.33
N ILE A 160 1.87 10.76 -1.03
CA ILE A 160 0.47 11.19 -1.13
C ILE A 160 -0.36 10.08 -1.79
N TRP A 161 0.17 9.48 -2.86
CA TRP A 161 -0.51 8.40 -3.57
C TRP A 161 -0.74 7.18 -2.68
N THR A 162 0.30 6.77 -1.95
CA THR A 162 0.23 5.65 -1.00
C THR A 162 -0.78 5.94 0.11
N PHE A 163 -0.78 7.17 0.64
CA PHE A 163 -1.76 7.61 1.63
C PHE A 163 -3.20 7.54 1.08
N MET A 164 -3.42 8.02 -0.15
CA MET A 164 -4.73 7.94 -0.79
C MET A 164 -5.19 6.51 -1.05
N THR A 165 -4.28 5.60 -1.42
CA THR A 165 -4.59 4.16 -1.52
C THR A 165 -4.93 3.57 -0.15
N ALA A 166 -4.23 3.94 0.93
CA ALA A 166 -4.55 3.45 2.26
C ALA A 166 -5.94 3.97 2.71
N LEU A 167 -6.22 5.25 2.50
CA LEU A 167 -7.51 5.87 2.81
C LEU A 167 -8.65 5.25 2.01
N SER A 168 -8.43 4.92 0.73
CA SER A 168 -9.43 4.25 -0.09
C SER A 168 -9.83 2.89 0.47
N ARG A 169 -8.89 2.15 1.06
CA ARG A 169 -9.19 0.87 1.70
C ARG A 169 -10.05 1.01 2.96
N ILE A 170 -9.86 2.08 3.73
CA ILE A 170 -10.70 2.37 4.90
C ILE A 170 -12.12 2.74 4.48
N TYR A 171 -12.26 3.55 3.42
CA TYR A 171 -13.56 3.93 2.86
C TYR A 171 -14.35 2.72 2.31
N LEU A 172 -13.67 1.86 1.54
CA LEU A 172 -14.31 0.76 0.82
C LEU A 172 -14.78 -0.38 1.75
N GLY A 173 -14.31 -0.41 2.99
CA GLY A 173 -14.46 -1.55 3.91
C GLY A 173 -13.52 -2.67 3.56
#